data_AF-A0AB33ILF8-F1
#
_entry.id   AF-A0AB33ILF8-F1
#
_cell.length_a   1.000
_cell.length_b   1.000
_cell.length_c   1.000
_cell.angle_alpha   90.00
_cell.angle_beta   90.00
_cell.angle_gamma   90.00
#
_symmetry.space_group_name_H-M   'P 1'
#
loop_
_entity.id
_entity.type
_entity.pdbx_description
1 polymer ?
#
loop_
_entity_poly.entity_id
_entity_poly.type
_entity_poly.pdbx_seq_one_letter_code
_entity_poly.pdbx_strand_id
1 'polypeptide(L)'
;MNGYKTLVVASLGVLASGVASAHPLPNAAEHTVEWYSSHAAERRQVNRECMNDRTYENYPDCRNAVAAETGAEAPAQPATDDMTQPGYYVDKRQRDIVLALCGVNHPPPAAVCSAARNAASAANKKGSGRQ
;
A
#
# COMPACT_ATOMS: atom_id res chain seq x y z
N MET A 1 63.94 -2.76 -2.73
CA MET A 1 64.05 -1.57 -3.60
C MET A 1 62.96 -1.66 -4.66
N ASN A 2 62.17 -0.59 -4.81
CA ASN A 2 61.30 -0.13 -5.91
C ASN A 2 61.22 -1.06 -7.14
N GLY A 3 60.08 -1.43 -7.73
CA GLY A 3 58.83 -0.72 -7.94
C GLY A 3 58.64 -0.46 -9.44
N TYR A 4 57.54 -0.90 -10.07
CA TYR A 4 56.95 -0.23 -11.25
C TYR A 4 55.54 -0.74 -11.63
N LYS A 5 54.67 0.25 -11.84
CA LYS A 5 53.66 0.40 -12.91
C LYS A 5 52.43 -0.53 -12.96
N THR A 6 51.33 0.04 -12.46
CA THR A 6 50.01 0.23 -13.10
C THR A 6 49.74 -0.48 -14.42
N LEU A 7 48.65 -1.27 -14.46
CA LEU A 7 47.72 -1.29 -15.58
C LEU A 7 46.32 -1.62 -15.08
N VAL A 8 45.47 -0.61 -15.10
CA VAL A 8 44.02 -0.74 -15.07
C VAL A 8 43.59 -1.34 -16.40
N VAL A 9 42.94 -2.50 -16.40
CA VAL A 9 42.04 -2.89 -17.49
C VAL A 9 40.78 -3.44 -16.88
N ALA A 10 39.73 -2.65 -17.09
CA ALA A 10 38.35 -2.89 -16.76
C ALA A 10 37.81 -4.15 -17.46
N SER A 11 37.14 -5.00 -16.68
CA SER A 11 36.13 -5.92 -17.21
C SER A 11 35.18 -6.35 -16.09
N LEU A 12 34.48 -5.39 -15.48
CA LEU A 12 33.21 -5.68 -14.81
C LEU A 12 32.10 -5.69 -15.87
N GLY A 13 32.06 -6.78 -16.62
CA GLY A 13 30.88 -7.18 -17.37
C GLY A 13 29.89 -7.84 -16.42
N VAL A 14 29.22 -7.04 -15.59
CA VAL A 14 28.02 -7.52 -14.88
C VAL A 14 26.85 -7.10 -15.75
N LEU A 15 26.48 -7.97 -16.69
CA LEU A 15 25.14 -7.99 -17.24
C LEU A 15 24.21 -8.40 -16.09
N ALA A 16 23.87 -7.43 -15.24
CA ALA A 16 22.75 -7.56 -14.34
C ALA A 16 21.51 -7.52 -15.22
N SER A 17 21.14 -8.70 -15.73
CA SER A 17 19.80 -8.98 -16.23
C SER A 17 18.87 -8.55 -15.11
N GLY A 18 18.27 -7.38 -15.28
CA GLY A 18 17.20 -6.89 -14.43
C GLY A 18 16.06 -7.88 -14.54
N VAL A 19 16.07 -8.88 -13.67
CA VAL A 19 14.85 -9.49 -13.21
C VAL A 19 14.12 -8.35 -12.51
N ALA A 20 13.27 -7.66 -13.27
CA ALA A 20 12.11 -7.03 -12.69
C ALA A 20 11.31 -8.20 -12.09
N SER A 21 11.73 -8.60 -10.89
CA SER A 21 11.00 -9.51 -10.07
C SER A 21 9.69 -8.78 -9.80
N ALA A 22 8.66 -9.12 -10.57
CA ALA A 22 7.29 -8.90 -10.18
C ALA A 22 7.06 -9.79 -8.95
N HIS A 23 7.60 -9.35 -7.82
CA HIS A 23 7.32 -9.95 -6.53
C HIS A 23 5.82 -9.78 -6.32
N PRO A 24 5.09 -10.86 -6.01
CA PRO A 24 3.71 -10.75 -5.58
C PRO A 24 3.66 -9.71 -4.47
N LEU A 25 2.87 -8.66 -4.69
CA LEU A 25 2.86 -7.51 -3.80
C LEU A 25 2.31 -7.94 -2.45
N PRO A 26 3.02 -7.73 -1.34
CA PRO A 26 2.44 -7.98 -0.03
C PRO A 26 1.21 -7.09 0.13
N ASN A 27 0.06 -7.71 0.40
CA ASN A 27 -1.20 -7.02 0.68
C ASN A 27 -1.14 -6.16 1.97
N ALA A 28 -0.09 -6.32 2.77
CA ALA A 28 0.17 -5.60 4.00
C ALA A 28 1.44 -4.76 3.88
N ALA A 29 1.48 -3.60 4.53
CA ALA A 29 2.70 -2.81 4.62
C ALA A 29 3.76 -3.54 5.48
N GLU A 30 5.01 -3.42 5.07
CA GLU A 30 6.16 -3.85 5.87
C GLU A 30 6.32 -2.94 7.11
N HIS A 31 6.07 -1.64 6.96
CA HIS A 31 6.25 -0.66 8.02
C HIS A 31 5.05 0.29 8.20
N THR A 32 4.83 0.71 9.45
CA THR A 32 3.75 1.65 9.81
C THR A 32 4.16 3.10 9.60
N VAL A 33 3.19 4.02 9.64
CA VAL A 33 3.44 5.48 9.63
C VAL A 33 4.40 5.88 10.75
N GLU A 34 4.17 5.39 11.96
CA GLU A 34 4.98 5.74 13.14
C GLU A 34 6.44 5.27 13.01
N TRP A 35 6.65 4.11 12.39
CA TRP A 35 7.98 3.65 12.04
C TRP A 35 8.64 4.61 11.04
N TYR A 36 7.98 4.94 9.92
CA TYR A 36 8.52 5.87 8.91
C TYR A 36 8.73 7.29 9.45
N SER A 37 7.95 7.74 10.42
CA SER A 37 8.17 9.03 11.10
C SER A 37 9.52 9.07 11.80
N SER A 38 9.95 7.94 12.38
CA SER A 38 11.23 7.79 13.08
C SER A 38 12.40 7.41 12.15
N HIS A 39 12.12 6.93 10.94
CA HIS A 39 13.10 6.41 9.98
C HIS A 39 13.14 7.25 8.69
N ALA A 40 13.74 8.43 8.78
CA ALA A 40 13.68 9.43 7.71
C ALA A 40 14.44 9.04 6.43
N ALA A 41 15.48 8.20 6.53
CA ALA A 41 16.24 7.78 5.34
C ALA A 41 15.42 6.83 4.47
N GLU A 42 14.81 5.83 5.12
CA GLU A 42 13.96 4.81 4.52
C GLU A 42 12.67 5.44 3.98
N ARG A 43 12.03 6.33 4.75
CA ARG A 43 10.87 7.10 4.27
C ARG A 43 11.17 7.83 2.97
N ARG A 44 12.31 8.54 2.89
CA ARG A 44 12.70 9.27 1.68
C ARG A 44 13.00 8.34 0.51
N GLN A 45 13.54 7.15 0.77
CA GLN A 45 13.79 6.16 -0.28
C GLN A 45 12.47 5.64 -0.85
N VAL A 46 11.58 5.17 0.00
CA VAL A 46 10.26 4.68 -0.39
C VAL A 46 9.49 5.76 -1.14
N ASN A 47 9.44 7.00 -0.64
CA ASN A 47 8.74 8.09 -1.34
C ASN A 47 9.29 8.33 -2.76
N ARG A 48 10.62 8.24 -2.96
CA ARG A 48 11.20 8.35 -4.31
C ARG A 48 10.79 7.19 -5.22
N GLU A 49 10.82 5.97 -4.70
CA GLU A 49 10.42 4.77 -5.46
C GLU A 49 8.94 4.85 -5.85
N CYS A 50 8.07 5.25 -4.92
CA CYS A 50 6.64 5.36 -5.14
C CYS A 50 6.26 6.47 -6.13
N MET A 51 6.99 7.60 -6.14
CA MET A 51 6.75 8.67 -7.13
C MET A 51 7.07 8.23 -8.56
N ASN A 52 7.97 7.26 -8.74
CA ASN A 52 8.34 6.75 -10.05
C ASN A 52 7.34 5.72 -10.60
N ASP A 53 6.62 4.99 -9.75
CA ASP A 53 5.78 3.85 -10.18
C ASP A 53 4.33 4.25 -10.60
N ARG A 54 3.90 5.51 -10.38
CA ARG A 54 2.50 6.00 -10.63
C ARG A 54 1.36 5.18 -10.00
N THR A 55 1.66 4.08 -9.34
CA THR A 55 0.75 3.12 -8.70
C THR A 55 0.83 3.24 -7.18
N TYR A 56 1.35 4.36 -6.68
CA TYR A 56 1.47 4.72 -5.25
C TYR A 56 0.28 4.29 -4.39
N GLU A 57 -0.94 4.45 -4.89
CA GLU A 57 -2.17 4.12 -4.15
C GLU A 57 -2.34 2.63 -3.91
N ASN A 58 -1.70 1.76 -4.70
CA ASN A 58 -1.77 0.31 -4.58
C ASN A 58 -0.78 -0.25 -3.56
N TYR A 59 0.22 0.53 -3.15
CA TYR A 59 1.28 0.08 -2.26
C TYR A 59 1.06 0.55 -0.82
N PRO A 60 0.84 -0.37 0.13
CA PRO A 60 0.66 -0.06 1.54
C PRO A 60 1.79 0.80 2.14
N ASP A 61 3.05 0.49 1.84
CA ASP A 61 4.21 1.25 2.34
C ASP A 61 4.32 2.65 1.75
N CYS A 62 4.00 2.83 0.47
CA CYS A 62 3.95 4.13 -0.14
C CYS A 62 3.00 5.06 0.60
N ARG A 63 1.79 4.58 0.90
CA ARG A 63 0.79 5.34 1.68
C ARG A 63 1.28 5.70 3.06
N ASN A 64 1.95 4.77 3.74
CA ASN A 64 2.47 5.00 5.09
C ASN A 64 3.65 5.98 5.11
N ALA A 65 4.56 5.89 4.14
CA ALA A 65 5.74 6.75 4.03
C ALA A 65 5.39 8.21 3.69
N VAL A 66 4.42 8.45 2.80
CA VAL A 66 3.93 9.80 2.51
C VAL A 66 3.11 10.36 3.67
N ALA A 67 2.24 9.55 4.29
CA ALA A 67 1.51 9.97 5.48
C ALA A 67 2.46 10.43 6.60
N ALA A 68 3.56 9.69 6.81
CA ALA A 68 4.62 10.06 7.74
C ALA A 68 5.36 11.35 7.35
N GLU A 69 5.53 11.62 6.05
CA GLU A 69 6.15 12.86 5.56
C GLU A 69 5.24 14.08 5.73
N THR A 70 3.94 13.94 5.48
CA THR A 70 2.97 15.04 5.58
C THR A 70 2.40 15.23 6.99
N GLY A 71 2.72 14.33 7.93
CA GLY A 71 2.11 14.29 9.27
C GLY A 71 0.61 13.95 9.25
N ALA A 72 0.14 13.30 8.17
CA ALA A 72 -1.23 12.84 8.06
C ALA A 72 -1.36 11.42 8.63
N GLU A 73 -2.57 11.04 9.04
CA GLU A 73 -2.86 9.62 9.29
C GLU A 73 -2.84 8.86 7.95
N ALA A 74 -2.22 7.68 7.91
CA ALA A 74 -2.34 6.84 6.73
C ALA A 74 -3.78 6.36 6.57
N PRO A 75 -4.29 6.28 5.33
CA PRO A 75 -5.58 5.67 5.08
C PRO A 75 -5.59 4.24 5.64
N ALA A 76 -6.71 3.86 6.26
CA ALA A 76 -6.88 2.53 6.83
C ALA A 76 -6.61 1.46 5.76
N GLN A 77 -5.76 0.50 6.09
CA GLN A 77 -5.45 -0.60 5.18
C GLN A 77 -6.53 -1.68 5.29
N PRO A 78 -7.02 -2.19 4.15
CA PRO A 78 -7.95 -3.30 4.18
C PRO A 78 -7.28 -4.52 4.84
N ALA A 79 -8.01 -5.22 5.70
CA ALA A 79 -7.50 -6.40 6.39
C ALA A 79 -7.37 -7.63 5.46
N THR A 80 -7.83 -7.51 4.22
CA THR A 80 -7.86 -8.55 3.20
C THR A 80 -8.08 -7.90 1.83
N ASP A 81 -7.57 -8.53 0.78
CA ASP A 81 -7.78 -8.21 -0.62
C ASP A 81 -9.07 -8.83 -1.21
N ASP A 82 -9.72 -9.74 -0.48
CA ASP A 82 -10.97 -10.39 -0.90
C ASP A 82 -12.17 -9.44 -0.72
N MET A 83 -12.68 -8.95 -1.85
CA MET A 83 -13.85 -8.06 -1.92
C MET A 83 -15.14 -8.67 -1.35
N THR A 84 -15.18 -9.99 -1.11
CA THR A 84 -16.32 -10.66 -0.47
C THR A 84 -16.21 -10.68 1.05
N GLN A 85 -15.11 -10.18 1.61
CA GLN A 85 -14.91 -10.05 3.05
C GLN A 85 -15.18 -8.62 3.53
N PRO A 86 -15.82 -8.44 4.71
CA PRO A 86 -16.03 -7.10 5.27
C PRO A 86 -14.72 -6.34 5.53
N GLY A 87 -13.63 -7.05 5.80
CA GLY A 87 -12.30 -6.49 6.06
C GLY A 87 -11.69 -5.74 4.87
N TYR A 88 -12.22 -5.93 3.66
CA TYR A 88 -11.84 -5.17 2.47
C TYR A 88 -12.37 -3.73 2.51
N TYR A 89 -13.53 -3.48 3.13
CA TYR A 89 -14.23 -2.19 3.09
C TYR A 89 -13.96 -1.30 4.32
N VAL A 90 -12.67 -1.05 4.59
CA VAL A 90 -12.26 -0.17 5.70
C VAL A 90 -12.45 1.31 5.36
N ASP A 91 -12.25 1.69 4.08
CA ASP A 91 -12.47 3.05 3.61
C ASP A 91 -13.96 3.35 3.44
N LYS A 92 -14.42 4.44 4.06
CA LYS A 92 -15.85 4.81 4.05
C LYS A 92 -16.31 5.19 2.65
N ARG A 93 -15.51 5.92 1.88
CA ARG A 93 -15.90 6.41 0.55
C ARG A 93 -16.05 5.24 -0.42
N GLN A 94 -15.09 4.32 -0.44
CA GLN A 94 -15.13 3.10 -1.22
C GLN A 94 -16.35 2.26 -0.85
N ARG A 95 -16.61 2.06 0.44
CA ARG A 95 -17.77 1.31 0.93
C ARG A 95 -19.09 1.94 0.48
N ASP A 96 -19.24 3.25 0.61
CA ASP A 96 -20.47 3.96 0.24
C ASP A 96 -20.74 3.88 -1.27
N ILE A 97 -19.70 3.95 -2.11
CA ILE A 97 -19.81 3.74 -3.57
C ILE A 97 -20.32 2.34 -3.89
N VAL A 98 -19.74 1.30 -3.27
CA VAL A 98 -20.14 -0.09 -3.51
C VAL A 98 -21.58 -0.31 -3.06
N LEU A 99 -21.98 0.25 -1.91
CA LEU A 99 -23.36 0.18 -1.43
C LEU A 99 -24.35 0.86 -2.38
N ALA A 100 -23.99 1.99 -2.99
CA ALA A 100 -24.83 2.64 -4.00
C ALA A 100 -25.02 1.76 -5.24
N LEU A 101 -23.96 1.07 -5.68
CA LEU A 101 -24.02 0.14 -6.82
C LEU A 101 -24.86 -1.12 -6.53
N CYS A 102 -25.04 -1.50 -5.28
CA CYS A 102 -25.87 -2.65 -4.92
C CYS A 102 -27.37 -2.45 -5.16
N GLY A 103 -27.83 -1.21 -5.39
CA GLY A 103 -29.23 -0.87 -5.64
C GLY A 103 -29.59 -0.63 -7.10
N VAL A 104 -28.64 -0.78 -8.04
CA VAL A 104 -28.87 -0.49 -9.46
C VAL A 104 -29.16 -1.75 -10.28
N ASN A 105 -29.64 -1.58 -11.53
CA ASN A 105 -30.04 -2.68 -12.42
C ASN A 105 -28.93 -3.70 -12.75
N HIS A 106 -27.65 -3.35 -12.53
CA HIS A 106 -26.52 -4.25 -12.68
C HIS A 106 -25.62 -4.17 -11.44
N PRO A 107 -26.03 -4.80 -10.33
CA PRO A 107 -25.28 -4.74 -9.09
C PRO A 107 -24.03 -5.63 -9.17
N PRO A 108 -23.00 -5.36 -8.35
CA PRO A 108 -21.91 -6.30 -8.15
C PRO A 108 -22.43 -7.60 -7.49
N PRO A 109 -21.61 -8.67 -7.45
CA PRO A 109 -22.03 -9.94 -6.88
C PRO A 109 -22.62 -9.81 -5.47
N ALA A 110 -23.63 -10.62 -5.15
CA ALA A 110 -24.36 -10.52 -3.87
C ALA A 110 -23.44 -10.63 -2.63
N ALA A 111 -22.35 -11.39 -2.72
CA ALA A 111 -21.34 -11.51 -1.67
C ALA A 111 -20.63 -10.18 -1.40
N VAL A 112 -20.24 -9.43 -2.45
CA VAL A 112 -19.62 -8.10 -2.38
C VAL A 112 -20.58 -7.12 -1.69
N CYS A 113 -21.85 -7.11 -2.10
CA CYS A 113 -22.88 -6.26 -1.48
C CYS A 113 -23.16 -6.60 -0.02
N SER A 114 -23.08 -7.88 0.34
CA SER A 114 -23.29 -8.33 1.72
C SER A 114 -22.10 -7.99 2.61
N ALA A 115 -20.89 -8.14 2.10
CA ALA A 115 -19.65 -7.75 2.75
C ALA A 115 -19.59 -6.25 3.06
N ALA A 116 -19.90 -5.39 2.09
CA ALA A 116 -19.94 -3.95 2.27
C ALA A 116 -20.98 -3.52 3.33
N ARG A 117 -22.18 -4.15 3.32
CA ARG A 117 -23.22 -3.90 4.35
C ARG A 117 -22.79 -4.33 5.74
N ASN A 118 -22.15 -5.49 5.86
CA ASN A 118 -21.64 -6.00 7.14
C ASN A 118 -20.55 -5.07 7.69
N ALA A 119 -19.64 -4.60 6.84
CA ALA A 119 -18.60 -3.64 7.21
C ALA A 119 -19.21 -2.30 7.69
N ALA A 120 -20.22 -1.78 7.01
CA ALA A 120 -20.91 -0.55 7.41
C ALA A 120 -21.60 -0.71 8.77
N SER A 121 -22.24 -1.86 9.00
CA SER A 121 -22.91 -2.17 10.26
C SER A 121 -21.93 -2.27 11.43
N ALA A 122 -20.76 -2.88 11.21
CA ALA A 122 -19.69 -2.94 12.21
C ALA A 122 -19.10 -1.56 12.52
N ALA A 123 -18.95 -0.70 11.52
CA ALA A 123 -18.48 0.68 11.69
C ALA A 123 -19.46 1.54 12.51
N ASN A 124 -20.77 1.42 12.24
CA ASN A 124 -21.80 2.13 13.00
C ASN A 124 -21.84 1.71 14.47
N LYS A 125 -21.64 0.42 14.78
CA LYS A 125 -21.55 -0.06 16.17
C LYS A 125 -20.36 0.53 16.93
N LYS A 126 -19.21 0.73 16.27
CA LYS A 126 -18.05 1.39 16.87
C LYS A 126 -18.28 2.89 17.12
N GLY A 127 -19.03 3.57 16.24
CA GLY A 127 -19.37 4.98 16.41
C GLY A 127 -20.39 5.24 17.52
N SER A 128 -21.36 4.34 17.69
CA SER A 128 -22.44 4.49 18.69
C SER A 128 -22.00 4.32 20.15
N GLY A 129 -20.79 3.82 20.41
CA GLY A 129 -20.23 3.61 21.76
C GLY A 129 -19.36 4.76 22.28
N ARG A 130 -19.18 5.85 21.53
CA ARG A 130 -18.61 7.11 22.02
C ARG A 130 -19.75 8.08 22.36
N GLN A 131 -20.40 7.86 23.50
CA GLN A 131 -21.23 8.86 24.18
C GLN A 131 -20.84 8.88 25.65
#